data_AF-A0AAE1SMK8-F1
#
_entry.id   AF-A0AAE1SMK8-F1
#
_cell.length_a   1.000
_cell.length_b   1.000
_cell.length_c   1.000
_cell.angle_alpha   90.00
_cell.angle_beta   90.00
_cell.angle_gamma   90.00
#
_symmetry.space_group_name_H-M   'P 1'
#
loop_
_entity.id
_entity.type
_entity.pdbx_description
1 polymer ?
#
loop_
_entity_poly.entity_id
_entity_poly.type
_entity_poly.pdbx_seq_one_letter_code
_entity_poly.pdbx_strand_id
1 'polypeptide(L)'
;MLLRQLIRGGVRPRFLIINDGWQQIGNEAPKDTNCGVAQEGAQFANRLTGIKENKKFQKKGLKHAVEEAKKQHNVNLLKLWNVNKCTGVVGVFNYQGAGWCKVIKKTRIHDASPGTLKTSVQATDIDAIAQLAGPGWNGDSVIYCFRSVVCLPSGASVPVTLKVLEYEVFHFSPVKEVVTNISFAPIGLLDMINGGGAVDQYEVHLASERKPEHFDSRSQSLTVTVSLTVRGCGRFGVYISQRPLKCSVDGADAVFNYNNVSGLLTEYPNSTRGNVQMEYRNPGLSRSFFDKKFNC
;
A
#
# COMPACT_ATOMS: atom_id res chain seq x y z
N MET A 1 -2.81 -24.59 -11.93
CA MET A 1 -3.86 -24.91 -12.93
C MET A 1 -3.97 -23.82 -13.99
N LEU A 2 -4.09 -22.54 -13.62
CA LEU A 2 -4.19 -21.40 -14.55
C LEU A 2 -2.96 -21.22 -15.46
N LEU A 3 -1.73 -21.33 -14.92
CA LEU A 3 -0.49 -21.18 -15.69
C LEU A 3 -0.41 -22.15 -16.90
N ARG A 4 -0.80 -23.41 -16.69
CA ARG A 4 -0.83 -24.42 -17.75
C ARG A 4 -1.89 -24.12 -18.83
N GLN A 5 -3.02 -23.51 -18.45
CA GLN A 5 -4.10 -23.17 -19.38
C GLN A 5 -3.71 -21.98 -20.26
N LEU A 6 -3.12 -20.92 -19.70
CA LEU A 6 -2.61 -19.77 -20.46
C LEU A 6 -1.60 -20.21 -21.53
N ILE A 7 -0.73 -21.15 -21.17
CA ILE A 7 0.33 -21.66 -22.06
C ILE A 7 -0.22 -22.58 -23.14
N ARG A 8 -1.20 -23.43 -22.82
CA ARG A 8 -1.94 -24.20 -23.83
C ARG A 8 -2.67 -23.29 -24.81
N GLY A 9 -3.06 -22.09 -24.38
CA GLY A 9 -3.61 -21.04 -25.23
C GLY A 9 -2.57 -20.20 -25.99
N GLY A 10 -1.28 -20.58 -25.96
CA GLY A 10 -0.21 -19.90 -26.71
C GLY A 10 0.39 -18.67 -26.03
N VAL A 11 -0.07 -18.29 -24.83
CA VAL A 11 0.51 -17.18 -24.05
C VAL A 11 1.84 -17.62 -23.46
N ARG A 12 2.86 -16.76 -23.50
CA ARG A 12 4.18 -16.97 -22.84
C ARG A 12 4.30 -16.06 -21.62
N PRO A 13 3.92 -16.51 -20.40
CA PRO A 13 3.98 -15.68 -19.20
C PRO A 13 5.43 -15.37 -18.84
N ARG A 14 5.76 -14.08 -18.62
CA ARG A 14 7.12 -13.64 -18.27
C ARG A 14 7.34 -13.42 -16.77
N PHE A 15 6.26 -13.40 -16.00
CA PHE A 15 6.27 -13.17 -14.56
C PHE A 15 5.22 -14.06 -13.89
N LEU A 16 5.48 -14.44 -12.64
CA LEU A 16 4.54 -15.14 -11.78
C LEU A 16 4.18 -14.21 -10.62
N ILE A 17 2.90 -13.91 -10.47
CA ILE A 17 2.35 -13.23 -9.30
C ILE A 17 1.70 -14.28 -8.42
N ILE A 18 2.11 -14.32 -7.14
CA ILE A 18 1.43 -15.14 -6.14
C ILE A 18 0.74 -14.19 -5.16
N ASN A 19 -0.58 -14.15 -5.26
CA ASN A 19 -1.50 -13.38 -4.42
C ASN A 19 -1.40 -13.84 -2.94
N ASP A 20 -1.92 -13.03 -2.03
CA ASP A 20 -1.95 -13.27 -0.59
C ASP A 20 -2.65 -14.60 -0.21
N GLY A 21 -2.31 -15.11 0.97
CA GLY A 21 -2.87 -16.34 1.51
C GLY A 21 -2.00 -17.58 1.28
N TRP A 22 -0.71 -17.42 0.99
CA TRP A 22 0.28 -18.51 1.02
C TRP A 22 1.01 -18.64 2.35
N GLN A 23 1.09 -17.55 3.10
CA GLN A 23 1.83 -17.41 4.34
C GLN A 23 1.05 -17.96 5.53
N GLN A 24 1.75 -18.29 6.62
CA GLN A 24 1.17 -18.68 7.89
C GLN A 24 0.45 -17.51 8.51
N ILE A 25 -0.84 -17.72 8.76
CA ILE A 25 -1.69 -16.79 9.49
C ILE A 25 -2.13 -17.44 10.80
N GLY A 26 -2.14 -16.69 11.89
CA GLY A 26 -2.56 -17.12 13.22
C GLY A 26 -3.66 -16.21 13.76
N ASN A 27 -4.58 -16.79 14.51
CA ASN A 27 -5.75 -16.12 15.04
C ASN A 27 -5.46 -15.66 16.48
N GLU A 28 -5.54 -14.35 16.76
CA GLU A 28 -5.34 -13.79 18.11
C GLU A 28 -6.66 -13.45 18.81
N ALA A 29 -7.79 -14.05 18.40
CA ALA A 29 -9.01 -13.95 19.19
C ALA A 29 -8.77 -14.60 20.56
N PRO A 30 -8.98 -13.89 21.69
CA PRO A 30 -8.98 -14.50 23.01
C PRO A 30 -9.99 -15.66 22.99
N LYS A 31 -9.54 -16.85 23.38
CA LYS A 31 -10.42 -17.99 23.57
C LYS A 31 -11.20 -17.85 24.87
N ASP A 32 -11.94 -16.77 25.03
CA ASP A 32 -12.91 -16.65 26.10
C ASP A 32 -14.32 -16.82 25.53
N THR A 33 -14.96 -17.84 26.08
CA THR A 33 -16.19 -18.52 25.68
C THR A 33 -17.44 -17.65 25.80
N ASN A 34 -18.42 -17.97 24.94
CA ASN A 34 -19.84 -17.55 24.94
C ASN A 34 -20.21 -16.17 24.38
N CYS A 35 -20.16 -16.04 23.05
CA CYS A 35 -21.27 -15.40 22.35
C CYS A 35 -21.43 -16.05 20.97
N GLY A 36 -22.45 -16.89 20.82
CA GLY A 36 -22.81 -17.52 19.55
C GLY A 36 -23.45 -16.52 18.61
N VAL A 37 -22.64 -15.71 17.94
CA VAL A 37 -23.05 -14.98 16.74
C VAL A 37 -21.94 -15.13 15.73
N ALA A 38 -22.20 -15.87 14.66
CA ALA A 38 -21.32 -15.96 13.51
C ALA A 38 -21.20 -14.56 12.88
N GLN A 39 -20.19 -13.80 13.29
CA GLN A 39 -19.81 -12.58 12.58
C GLN A 39 -19.02 -12.98 11.33
N GLU A 40 -19.48 -12.52 10.17
CA GLU A 40 -18.79 -12.55 8.87
C GLU A 40 -17.41 -11.82 8.88
N GLY A 41 -16.87 -11.47 10.06
CA GLY A 41 -15.57 -10.82 10.26
C GLY A 41 -14.40 -11.77 10.59
N ALA A 42 -14.60 -13.09 10.60
CA ALA A 42 -13.57 -14.06 10.98
C ALA A 42 -12.32 -14.11 10.06
N GLN A 43 -12.36 -13.45 8.89
CA GLN A 43 -11.19 -13.31 8.02
C GLN A 43 -10.20 -12.24 8.51
N PHE A 44 -10.62 -11.31 9.38
CA PHE A 44 -9.81 -10.15 9.79
C PHE A 44 -9.04 -10.34 11.11
N ALA A 45 -9.28 -11.43 11.84
CA ALA A 45 -8.58 -11.76 13.09
C ALA A 45 -7.27 -12.55 12.88
N ASN A 46 -6.96 -12.91 11.63
CA ASN A 46 -5.78 -13.68 11.29
C ASN A 46 -4.61 -12.76 10.93
N ARG A 47 -3.57 -12.73 11.77
CA ARG A 47 -2.31 -12.01 11.50
C ARG A 47 -1.31 -12.92 10.82
N LEU A 48 -0.48 -12.37 9.95
CA LEU A 48 0.72 -13.04 9.44
C LEU A 48 1.63 -13.39 10.63
N THR A 49 1.73 -14.68 10.97
CA THR A 49 2.57 -15.17 12.08
C THR A 49 3.92 -15.69 11.60
N GLY A 50 4.09 -15.84 10.28
CA GLY A 50 5.38 -16.17 9.69
C GLY A 50 5.34 -16.22 8.17
N ILE A 51 6.51 -16.03 7.56
CA ILE A 51 6.73 -16.10 6.10
C ILE A 51 6.80 -17.57 5.62
N LYS A 52 6.38 -18.53 6.46
CA LYS A 52 6.33 -19.94 6.10
C LYS A 52 5.02 -20.26 5.41
N GLU A 53 5.02 -21.26 4.52
CA GLU A 53 3.82 -21.71 3.82
C GLU A 53 2.72 -22.24 4.78
N ASN A 54 1.47 -21.85 4.58
CA ASN A 54 0.32 -22.39 5.31
C ASN A 54 -0.12 -23.75 4.78
N LYS A 55 -1.11 -24.36 5.45
CA LYS A 55 -1.61 -25.72 5.12
C LYS A 55 -2.06 -25.89 3.66
N LYS A 56 -2.52 -24.83 2.98
CA LYS A 56 -2.90 -24.87 1.56
C LYS A 56 -1.69 -25.10 0.66
N PHE A 57 -0.54 -24.52 1.03
CA PHE A 57 0.68 -24.59 0.27
C PHE A 57 1.62 -25.71 0.74
N GLN A 58 1.53 -26.19 1.99
CA GLN A 58 2.44 -27.22 2.53
C GLN A 58 2.49 -28.56 1.77
N LYS A 59 1.45 -28.95 0.99
CA LYS A 59 1.44 -30.21 0.24
C LYS A 59 2.32 -30.20 -1.02
N LYS A 60 2.47 -29.07 -1.71
CA LYS A 60 3.30 -28.94 -2.92
C LYS A 60 4.28 -27.77 -2.84
N GLY A 61 3.89 -26.68 -2.19
CA GLY A 61 4.72 -25.54 -1.83
C GLY A 61 4.72 -24.43 -2.86
N LEU A 62 4.89 -23.19 -2.40
CA LEU A 62 5.28 -22.02 -3.18
C LEU A 62 6.54 -22.34 -3.99
N LYS A 63 7.47 -23.06 -3.35
CA LYS A 63 8.68 -23.57 -3.98
C LYS A 63 8.41 -24.41 -5.22
N HIS A 64 7.41 -25.29 -5.19
CA HIS A 64 7.09 -26.11 -6.36
C HIS A 64 6.42 -25.29 -7.47
N ALA A 65 5.55 -24.34 -7.13
CA ALA A 65 4.95 -23.44 -8.11
C ALA A 65 6.02 -22.58 -8.81
N VAL A 66 6.99 -22.05 -8.05
CA VAL A 66 8.14 -21.32 -8.59
C VAL A 66 9.03 -22.26 -9.40
N GLU A 67 9.38 -23.45 -8.91
CA GLU A 67 10.20 -24.43 -9.67
C GLU A 67 9.53 -24.87 -10.97
N GLU A 68 8.21 -25.08 -11.00
CA GLU A 68 7.44 -25.42 -12.19
C GLU A 68 7.47 -24.25 -13.20
N ALA A 69 7.21 -23.03 -12.73
CA ALA A 69 7.32 -21.82 -13.54
C ALA A 69 8.72 -21.60 -14.12
N LYS A 70 9.78 -21.85 -13.33
CA LYS A 70 11.17 -21.79 -13.80
C LYS A 70 11.45 -22.86 -14.87
N LYS A 71 11.24 -24.14 -14.53
CA LYS A 71 11.70 -25.27 -15.34
C LYS A 71 10.89 -25.47 -16.62
N GLN A 72 9.59 -25.26 -16.55
CA GLN A 72 8.70 -25.55 -17.68
C GLN A 72 8.46 -24.30 -18.53
N HIS A 73 8.66 -23.10 -17.97
CA HIS A 73 8.14 -21.86 -18.56
C HIS A 73 9.12 -20.69 -18.56
N ASN A 74 10.39 -20.89 -18.15
CA ASN A 74 11.46 -19.89 -18.17
C ASN A 74 11.08 -18.55 -17.50
N VAL A 75 10.27 -18.62 -16.43
CA VAL A 75 9.95 -17.45 -15.60
C VAL A 75 11.17 -17.15 -14.73
N ASN A 76 11.70 -15.94 -14.87
CA ASN A 76 12.98 -15.52 -14.27
C ASN A 76 12.84 -14.33 -13.30
N LEU A 77 11.63 -13.76 -13.22
CA LEU A 77 11.27 -12.63 -12.37
C LEU A 77 10.05 -13.00 -11.52
N LEU A 78 10.10 -12.70 -10.22
CA LEU A 78 8.97 -12.88 -9.29
C LEU A 78 8.36 -11.52 -8.99
N LYS A 79 7.05 -11.43 -9.04
CA LYS A 79 6.32 -10.36 -8.36
C LYS A 79 5.52 -10.99 -7.22
N LEU A 80 5.64 -10.47 -6.02
CA LEU A 80 4.84 -10.86 -4.87
C LEU A 80 4.12 -9.62 -4.38
N TRP A 81 2.88 -9.76 -3.96
CA TRP A 81 2.18 -8.65 -3.34
C TRP A 81 1.48 -9.07 -2.05
N ASN A 82 1.24 -8.08 -1.20
CA ASN A 82 0.44 -8.20 0.01
C ASN A 82 -0.35 -6.92 0.25
N VAL A 83 -1.42 -6.97 1.04
CA VAL A 83 -2.22 -5.80 1.43
C VAL A 83 -2.47 -5.77 2.92
N ASN A 84 -2.78 -4.59 3.44
CA ASN A 84 -3.47 -4.42 4.72
C ASN A 84 -4.81 -3.69 4.47
N LYS A 85 -5.40 -3.05 5.48
CA LYS A 85 -6.69 -2.34 5.33
C LYS A 85 -6.60 -1.02 4.57
N CYS A 86 -5.40 -0.47 4.35
CA CYS A 86 -5.20 0.86 3.78
C CYS A 86 -4.23 0.89 2.59
N THR A 87 -3.22 0.01 2.56
CA THR A 87 -2.14 0.02 1.57
C THR A 87 -1.86 -1.38 1.03
N GLY A 88 -1.22 -1.46 -0.14
CA GLY A 88 -0.62 -2.68 -0.66
C GLY A 88 0.89 -2.55 -0.85
N VAL A 89 1.58 -3.67 -0.99
CA VAL A 89 3.01 -3.73 -1.26
C VAL A 89 3.27 -4.71 -2.40
N VAL A 90 4.16 -4.36 -3.33
CA VAL A 90 4.65 -5.23 -4.40
C VAL A 90 6.16 -5.36 -4.28
N GLY A 91 6.65 -6.59 -4.09
CA GLY A 91 8.06 -6.95 -4.20
C GLY A 91 8.37 -7.53 -5.56
N VAL A 92 9.44 -7.05 -6.19
CA VAL A 92 9.94 -7.54 -7.49
C VAL A 92 11.32 -8.12 -7.28
N PHE A 93 11.55 -9.35 -7.74
CA PHE A 93 12.79 -10.10 -7.47
C PHE A 93 13.37 -10.68 -8.75
N ASN A 94 14.64 -10.39 -9.03
CA ASN A 94 15.42 -11.14 -10.01
C ASN A 94 16.06 -12.35 -9.32
N TYR A 95 15.55 -13.54 -9.61
CA TYR A 95 16.00 -14.79 -8.97
C TYR A 95 16.78 -15.72 -9.90
N GLN A 96 17.33 -15.20 -11.00
CA GLN A 96 18.06 -15.98 -12.00
C GLN A 96 19.33 -16.63 -11.43
N GLY A 97 19.90 -17.56 -12.21
CA GLY A 97 21.20 -18.16 -11.96
C GLY A 97 21.22 -19.33 -10.97
N ALA A 98 20.31 -19.34 -10.00
CA ALA A 98 20.28 -20.34 -8.96
C ALA A 98 18.88 -20.93 -8.71
N GLY A 99 18.84 -22.23 -8.46
CA GLY A 99 17.61 -22.97 -8.18
C GLY A 99 17.84 -24.05 -7.13
N TRP A 100 16.86 -24.27 -6.27
CA TRP A 100 16.96 -25.36 -5.30
C TRP A 100 16.91 -26.72 -6.01
N CYS A 101 17.90 -27.58 -5.76
CA CYS A 101 17.87 -28.95 -6.24
C CYS A 101 17.32 -29.88 -5.15
N LYS A 102 16.18 -30.52 -5.44
CA LYS A 102 15.50 -31.44 -4.51
C LYS A 102 16.30 -32.70 -4.19
N VAL A 103 17.10 -33.18 -5.13
CA VAL A 103 17.91 -34.40 -4.98
C VAL A 103 19.05 -34.18 -4.00
N ILE A 104 19.88 -33.17 -4.26
CA ILE A 104 21.07 -32.86 -3.43
C ILE A 104 20.74 -31.97 -2.23
N LYS A 105 19.48 -31.53 -2.08
CA LYS A 105 19.00 -30.61 -1.03
C LYS A 105 19.90 -29.37 -0.86
N LYS A 106 20.38 -28.81 -1.97
CA LYS A 106 21.22 -27.60 -2.02
C LYS A 106 20.80 -26.70 -3.17
N THR A 107 21.08 -25.41 -3.05
CA THR A 107 20.98 -24.47 -4.17
C THR A 107 22.03 -24.83 -5.21
N ARG A 108 21.58 -25.08 -6.45
CA ARG A 108 22.43 -25.34 -7.60
C ARG A 108 22.44 -24.12 -8.51
N ILE A 109 23.64 -23.66 -8.82
CA ILE A 109 23.87 -22.63 -9.83
C ILE A 109 23.77 -23.34 -11.19
N HIS A 110 22.87 -22.86 -12.04
CA HIS A 110 22.64 -23.37 -13.39
C HIS A 110 23.06 -22.37 -14.46
N ASP A 111 23.23 -21.10 -14.07
CA ASP A 111 23.82 -20.04 -14.86
C ASP A 111 24.64 -19.15 -13.91
N ALA A 112 25.95 -19.09 -14.13
CA ALA A 112 26.88 -18.38 -13.26
C ALA A 112 26.95 -16.87 -13.57
N SER A 113 26.37 -16.42 -14.68
CA SER A 113 26.38 -15.02 -15.11
C SER A 113 25.04 -14.60 -15.73
N PRO A 114 23.92 -14.65 -14.99
CA PRO A 114 22.64 -14.28 -15.56
C PRO A 114 22.56 -12.78 -15.86
N GLY A 115 21.71 -12.43 -16.82
CA GLY A 115 21.53 -11.06 -17.25
C GLY A 115 20.72 -10.19 -16.27
N THR A 116 20.73 -8.89 -16.55
CA THR A 116 19.82 -7.92 -15.94
C THR A 116 18.41 -8.08 -16.50
N LEU A 117 17.40 -8.02 -15.64
CA LEU A 117 16.00 -8.03 -16.04
C LEU A 117 15.39 -6.64 -15.96
N LYS A 118 14.47 -6.36 -16.89
CA LYS A 118 13.65 -5.14 -16.91
C LYS A 118 12.17 -5.52 -16.82
N THR A 119 11.42 -4.79 -16.01
CA THR A 119 9.98 -4.91 -15.88
C THR A 119 9.38 -3.55 -15.50
N SER A 120 8.10 -3.50 -15.16
CA SER A 120 7.47 -2.35 -14.53
C SER A 120 6.51 -2.80 -13.45
N VAL A 121 6.16 -1.91 -12.52
CA VAL A 121 5.12 -2.12 -11.51
C VAL A 121 4.03 -1.06 -11.60
N GLN A 122 2.80 -1.46 -11.32
CA GLN A 122 1.64 -0.56 -11.33
C GLN A 122 0.70 -0.91 -10.17
N ALA A 123 -0.19 0.02 -9.82
CA ALA A 123 -1.11 -0.18 -8.69
C ALA A 123 -1.97 -1.45 -8.85
N THR A 124 -2.41 -1.74 -10.07
CA THR A 124 -3.22 -2.92 -10.42
C THR A 124 -2.45 -4.24 -10.45
N ASP A 125 -1.14 -4.25 -10.19
CA ASP A 125 -0.43 -5.50 -9.84
C ASP A 125 -0.92 -6.06 -8.49
N ILE A 126 -1.61 -5.25 -7.68
CA ILE A 126 -2.32 -5.65 -6.46
C ILE A 126 -3.80 -5.82 -6.81
N ASP A 127 -4.26 -7.05 -6.97
CA ASP A 127 -5.64 -7.35 -7.42
C ASP A 127 -6.71 -6.71 -6.51
N ALA A 128 -6.41 -6.58 -5.22
CA ALA A 128 -7.33 -6.03 -4.20
C ALA A 128 -7.31 -4.50 -4.09
N ILE A 129 -6.49 -3.78 -4.86
CA ILE A 129 -6.26 -2.34 -4.66
C ILE A 129 -7.52 -1.49 -4.82
N ALA A 130 -8.41 -1.85 -5.75
CA ALA A 130 -9.67 -1.12 -5.95
C ALA A 130 -10.65 -1.35 -4.79
N GLN A 131 -10.70 -2.58 -4.26
CA GLN A 131 -11.51 -2.90 -3.10
C GLN A 131 -11.00 -2.16 -1.84
N LEU A 132 -9.68 -2.08 -1.71
CA LEU A 132 -8.99 -1.36 -0.64
C LEU A 132 -9.28 0.15 -0.66
N ALA A 133 -9.25 0.76 -1.84
CA ALA A 133 -9.50 2.18 -2.02
C ALA A 133 -10.96 2.56 -1.72
N GLY A 134 -11.87 1.63 -1.97
CA GLY A 134 -13.31 1.82 -1.80
C GLY A 134 -13.98 2.54 -2.98
N PRO A 135 -15.28 2.81 -2.87
CA PRO A 135 -16.06 3.45 -3.93
C PRO A 135 -15.52 4.84 -4.29
N GLY A 136 -15.52 5.17 -5.58
CA GLY A 136 -15.12 6.50 -6.07
C GLY A 136 -13.61 6.69 -6.28
N TRP A 137 -12.79 5.65 -6.06
CA TRP A 137 -11.38 5.70 -6.41
C TRP A 137 -11.18 5.83 -7.93
N ASN A 138 -10.36 6.79 -8.34
CA ASN A 138 -10.09 7.11 -9.75
C ASN A 138 -8.91 6.31 -10.35
N GLY A 139 -8.23 5.49 -9.54
CA GLY A 139 -7.06 4.71 -9.93
C GLY A 139 -5.72 5.33 -9.52
N ASP A 140 -5.70 6.56 -9.05
CA ASP A 140 -4.46 7.23 -8.64
C ASP A 140 -3.92 6.65 -7.34
N SER A 141 -2.62 6.43 -7.28
CA SER A 141 -1.94 5.89 -6.10
C SER A 141 -0.70 6.69 -5.78
N VAL A 142 -0.34 6.73 -4.50
CA VAL A 142 0.99 7.12 -4.08
C VAL A 142 1.84 5.86 -4.00
N ILE A 143 3.02 5.94 -4.61
CA ILE A 143 4.06 4.94 -4.48
C ILE A 143 5.10 5.45 -3.50
N TYR A 144 5.40 4.65 -2.49
CA TYR A 144 6.62 4.80 -1.71
C TYR A 144 7.59 3.67 -2.03
N CYS A 145 8.68 4.01 -2.70
CA CYS A 145 9.85 3.14 -2.87
C CYS A 145 10.96 3.73 -2.00
N PHE A 146 11.48 2.95 -1.07
CA PHE A 146 12.43 3.34 -0.02
C PHE A 146 13.12 4.72 -0.23
N ARG A 147 12.68 5.72 0.54
CA ARG A 147 13.11 7.15 0.51
C ARG A 147 12.57 8.04 -0.61
N SER A 148 11.72 7.53 -1.49
CA SER A 148 11.10 8.28 -2.58
C SER A 148 9.58 8.10 -2.58
N VAL A 149 8.86 9.20 -2.78
CA VAL A 149 7.39 9.24 -2.90
C VAL A 149 7.03 9.76 -4.28
N VAL A 150 6.14 9.07 -4.98
CA VAL A 150 5.70 9.43 -6.32
C VAL A 150 4.19 9.26 -6.42
N CYS A 151 3.48 10.28 -6.92
CA CYS A 151 2.09 10.11 -7.33
C CYS A 151 2.06 9.39 -8.69
N LEU A 152 1.42 8.24 -8.72
CA LEU A 152 1.22 7.42 -9.91
C LEU A 152 -0.22 7.57 -10.38
N PRO A 153 -0.46 8.20 -11.54
CA PRO A 153 -1.79 8.28 -12.13
C PRO A 153 -2.36 6.91 -12.49
N SER A 154 -3.68 6.83 -12.60
CA SER A 154 -4.38 5.64 -13.07
C SER A 154 -3.78 5.07 -14.37
N GLY A 155 -3.46 3.78 -14.35
CA GLY A 155 -2.88 3.05 -15.48
C GLY A 155 -1.39 3.31 -15.75
N ALA A 156 -0.73 4.22 -15.02
CA ALA A 156 0.70 4.42 -15.14
C ALA A 156 1.50 3.29 -14.48
N SER A 157 2.76 3.13 -14.87
CA SER A 157 3.67 2.14 -14.28
C SER A 157 5.06 2.72 -14.05
N VAL A 158 5.76 2.20 -13.03
CA VAL A 158 7.14 2.55 -12.71
C VAL A 158 8.07 1.49 -13.32
N PRO A 159 9.05 1.87 -14.15
CA PRO A 159 10.01 0.93 -14.70
C PRO A 159 10.96 0.43 -13.61
N VAL A 160 11.31 -0.86 -13.67
CA VAL A 160 12.18 -1.54 -12.71
C VAL A 160 13.27 -2.29 -13.46
N THR A 161 14.51 -2.12 -13.03
CA THR A 161 15.68 -2.82 -13.59
C THR A 161 16.43 -3.50 -12.45
N LEU A 162 16.59 -4.82 -12.52
CA LEU A 162 17.20 -5.63 -11.47
C LEU A 162 18.35 -6.48 -12.01
N LYS A 163 19.54 -6.35 -11.44
CA LYS A 163 20.61 -7.34 -11.62
C LYS A 163 20.27 -8.61 -10.86
N VAL A 164 21.09 -9.63 -11.05
CA VAL A 164 20.92 -10.94 -10.44
C VAL A 164 20.93 -10.82 -8.91
N LEU A 165 19.94 -11.46 -8.26
CA LEU A 165 19.68 -11.40 -6.81
C LEU A 165 19.26 -10.02 -6.25
N GLU A 166 19.11 -9.01 -7.11
CA GLU A 166 18.52 -7.74 -6.69
C GLU A 166 16.99 -7.85 -6.60
N TYR A 167 16.43 -6.99 -5.76
CA TYR A 167 15.01 -6.85 -5.57
C TYR A 167 14.65 -5.38 -5.27
N GLU A 168 13.41 -5.04 -5.52
CA GLU A 168 12.81 -3.75 -5.21
C GLU A 168 11.45 -3.97 -4.55
N VAL A 169 11.05 -3.07 -3.65
CA VAL A 169 9.77 -3.15 -2.93
C VAL A 169 9.05 -1.81 -3.02
N PHE A 170 7.81 -1.84 -3.50
CA PHE A 170 6.97 -0.69 -3.76
C PHE A 170 5.73 -0.73 -2.89
N HIS A 171 5.53 0.28 -2.06
CA HIS A 171 4.28 0.49 -1.33
C HIS A 171 3.33 1.29 -2.18
N PHE A 172 2.11 0.79 -2.36
CA PHE A 172 1.04 1.46 -3.06
C PHE A 172 -0.04 1.85 -2.06
N SER A 173 -0.38 3.13 -2.07
CA SER A 173 -1.45 3.68 -1.26
C SER A 173 -2.45 4.39 -2.16
N PRO A 174 -3.71 3.91 -2.25
CA PRO A 174 -4.73 4.58 -3.04
C PRO A 174 -4.92 6.03 -2.58
N VAL A 175 -4.96 6.95 -3.53
CA VAL A 175 -5.24 8.36 -3.25
C VAL A 175 -6.74 8.54 -3.06
N LYS A 176 -7.12 9.20 -1.97
CA LYS A 176 -8.49 9.56 -1.66
C LYS A 176 -8.64 11.07 -1.59
N GLU A 177 -9.60 11.63 -2.31
CA GLU A 177 -10.01 13.02 -2.10
C GLU A 177 -10.79 13.10 -0.77
N VAL A 178 -10.26 13.85 0.20
CA VAL A 178 -10.86 14.00 1.54
C VAL A 178 -11.79 15.19 1.62
N VAL A 179 -11.51 16.21 0.80
CA VAL A 179 -12.36 17.36 0.50
C VAL A 179 -11.89 17.95 -0.82
N THR A 180 -12.71 18.77 -1.47
CA THR A 180 -12.38 19.40 -2.77
C THR A 180 -10.96 19.96 -2.78
N ASN A 181 -10.14 19.49 -3.72
CA ASN A 181 -8.73 19.86 -3.92
C ASN A 181 -7.74 19.39 -2.85
N ILE A 182 -8.16 18.59 -1.88
CA ILE A 182 -7.29 17.97 -0.88
C ILE A 182 -7.37 16.45 -1.01
N SER A 183 -6.25 15.85 -1.40
CA SER A 183 -6.11 14.41 -1.59
C SER A 183 -5.11 13.85 -0.61
N PHE A 184 -5.40 12.68 -0.06
CA PHE A 184 -4.65 12.03 1.01
C PHE A 184 -4.35 10.57 0.65
N ALA A 185 -3.20 10.06 1.07
CA ALA A 185 -2.89 8.64 1.04
C ALA A 185 -1.94 8.26 2.20
N PRO A 186 -2.25 7.25 3.02
CA PRO A 186 -1.36 6.83 4.10
C PRO A 186 -0.13 6.10 3.56
N ILE A 187 1.08 6.37 4.08
CA ILE A 187 2.30 5.65 3.66
C ILE A 187 2.76 4.69 4.77
N GLY A 188 2.83 5.17 6.01
CA GLY A 188 3.28 4.37 7.15
C GLY A 188 4.65 4.78 7.68
N LEU A 189 5.36 3.85 8.32
CA LEU A 189 6.72 4.10 8.78
C LEU A 189 7.68 4.20 7.60
N LEU A 190 8.31 5.36 7.47
CA LEU A 190 9.41 5.57 6.55
C LEU A 190 10.63 4.78 7.02
N ASP A 191 11.59 4.59 6.12
CA ASP A 191 12.82 3.83 6.38
C ASP A 191 12.60 2.34 6.74
N MET A 192 11.39 1.81 6.54
CA MET A 192 11.06 0.39 6.66
C MET A 192 10.68 -0.23 5.30
N ILE A 193 11.09 -1.47 5.06
CA ILE A 193 10.72 -2.23 3.85
C ILE A 193 9.22 -2.52 3.81
N ASN A 194 8.54 -2.65 4.95
CA ASN A 194 7.09 -2.82 5.04
C ASN A 194 6.42 -1.70 5.86
N GLY A 195 6.69 -0.44 5.48
CA GLY A 195 6.20 0.74 6.18
C GLY A 195 4.67 0.79 6.33
N GLY A 196 3.95 0.41 5.27
CA GLY A 196 2.48 0.41 5.27
C GLY A 196 1.85 -0.44 6.36
N GLY A 197 2.53 -1.50 6.83
CA GLY A 197 2.05 -2.35 7.93
C GLY A 197 1.86 -1.65 9.27
N ALA A 198 2.42 -0.44 9.42
CA ALA A 198 2.22 0.44 10.56
C ALA A 198 0.82 1.10 10.57
N VAL A 199 0.17 1.22 9.41
CA VAL A 199 -1.15 1.85 9.29
C VAL A 199 -2.22 0.82 9.60
N ASP A 200 -2.99 1.04 10.66
CA ASP A 200 -4.08 0.14 11.03
C ASP A 200 -5.38 0.53 10.34
N GLN A 201 -5.74 1.81 10.39
CA GLN A 201 -6.88 2.41 9.71
C GLN A 201 -6.72 3.92 9.61
N TYR A 202 -7.54 4.56 8.78
CA TYR A 202 -7.72 6.00 8.78
C TYR A 202 -9.17 6.38 8.53
N GLU A 203 -9.58 7.51 9.06
CA GLU A 203 -10.93 8.06 8.98
C GLU A 203 -10.86 9.55 8.59
N VAL A 204 -11.91 10.03 7.92
CA VAL A 204 -12.05 11.42 7.52
C VAL A 204 -13.31 11.97 8.19
N HIS A 205 -13.14 12.99 9.01
CA HIS A 205 -14.23 13.65 9.73
C HIS A 205 -14.45 15.05 9.18
N LEU A 206 -15.70 15.40 8.92
CA LEU A 206 -16.11 16.74 8.51
C LEU A 206 -16.86 17.40 9.66
N ALA A 207 -16.34 18.53 10.15
CA ALA A 207 -16.98 19.34 11.18
C ALA A 207 -17.45 20.67 10.57
N SER A 208 -18.70 21.04 10.86
CA SER A 208 -19.23 22.37 10.56
C SER A 208 -19.12 23.21 11.83
N GLU A 209 -18.35 24.29 11.79
CA GLU A 209 -18.37 25.29 12.84
C GLU A 209 -19.72 26.03 12.78
N ARG A 210 -20.68 25.65 13.63
CA ARG A 210 -21.85 26.49 13.90
C ARG A 210 -21.37 27.64 14.79
N LYS A 211 -21.19 28.83 14.21
CA LYS A 211 -21.13 30.05 15.03
C LYS A 211 -22.49 30.25 15.71
N PRO A 212 -22.55 30.49 17.04
CA PRO A 212 -23.78 30.91 17.69
C PRO A 212 -24.23 32.24 17.09
N GLU A 213 -25.47 32.25 16.64
CA GLU A 213 -26.35 33.34 16.23
C GLU A 213 -25.79 34.77 16.30
N HIS A 214 -25.32 35.27 15.16
CA HIS A 214 -25.67 36.61 14.67
C HIS A 214 -25.48 36.69 13.15
N PHE A 215 -26.47 37.27 12.48
CA PHE A 215 -26.64 37.35 11.04
C PHE A 215 -25.48 38.08 10.36
N ASP A 216 -24.69 37.36 9.56
CA ASP A 216 -24.00 37.88 8.38
C ASP A 216 -23.62 36.69 7.49
N SER A 217 -24.07 36.69 6.23
CA SER A 217 -23.83 35.66 5.21
C SER A 217 -22.35 35.51 4.82
N ARG A 218 -21.51 35.05 5.76
CA ARG A 218 -20.11 34.71 5.51
C ARG A 218 -19.93 33.20 5.65
N SER A 219 -19.49 32.60 4.54
CA SER A 219 -19.08 31.19 4.35
C SER A 219 -18.85 30.42 5.66
N GLN A 220 -19.68 29.42 5.93
CA GLN A 220 -19.35 28.39 6.92
C GLN A 220 -18.00 27.77 6.56
N SER A 221 -16.97 28.00 7.39
CA SER A 221 -15.71 27.27 7.26
C SER A 221 -15.92 25.85 7.73
N LEU A 222 -15.89 24.90 6.79
CA LEU A 222 -15.87 23.48 7.12
C LEU A 222 -14.44 23.11 7.51
N THR A 223 -14.30 22.47 8.67
CA THR A 223 -13.03 21.90 9.10
C THR A 223 -13.03 20.41 8.76
N VAL A 224 -11.94 19.92 8.20
CA VAL A 224 -11.74 18.53 7.82
C VAL A 224 -10.60 17.97 8.64
N THR A 225 -10.83 16.83 9.28
CA THR A 225 -9.81 16.13 10.06
C THR A 225 -9.58 14.74 9.46
N VAL A 226 -8.33 14.43 9.14
CA VAL A 226 -7.90 13.07 8.77
C VAL A 226 -7.23 12.45 9.99
N SER A 227 -7.81 11.37 10.50
CA SER A 227 -7.34 10.65 11.69
C SER A 227 -6.78 9.29 11.29
N LEU A 228 -5.58 8.94 11.73
CA LEU A 228 -4.96 7.64 11.50
C LEU A 228 -4.72 6.93 12.82
N THR A 229 -5.02 5.64 12.87
CA THR A 229 -4.54 4.75 13.93
C THR A 229 -3.28 4.05 13.42
N VAL A 230 -2.15 4.29 14.10
CA VAL A 230 -0.83 3.80 13.67
C VAL A 230 -0.17 2.94 14.74
N ARG A 231 0.78 2.10 14.31
CA ARG A 231 1.57 1.20 15.15
C ARG A 231 3.06 1.31 14.84
N GLY A 232 3.87 1.18 15.88
CA GLY A 232 5.33 1.32 15.82
C GLY A 232 5.79 2.76 16.01
N CYS A 233 7.08 2.92 16.26
CA CYS A 233 7.74 4.21 16.44
C CYS A 233 8.78 4.44 15.34
N GLY A 234 9.15 5.70 15.13
CA GLY A 234 10.08 6.11 14.07
C GLY A 234 9.42 7.04 13.07
N ARG A 235 10.16 7.50 12.07
CA ARG A 235 9.68 8.52 11.13
C ARG A 235 8.45 8.03 10.38
N PHE A 236 7.30 8.64 10.60
CA PHE A 236 6.04 8.30 9.95
C PHE A 236 5.75 9.26 8.81
N GLY A 237 5.11 8.75 7.74
CA GLY A 237 4.81 9.52 6.55
C GLY A 237 3.40 9.30 6.03
N VAL A 238 2.85 10.37 5.45
CA VAL A 238 1.64 10.34 4.63
C VAL A 238 1.84 11.23 3.41
N TYR A 239 1.13 10.92 2.33
CA TYR A 239 0.96 11.87 1.25
C TYR A 239 -0.25 12.74 1.52
N ILE A 240 -0.09 14.03 1.27
CA ILE A 240 -1.18 14.96 1.14
C ILE A 240 -0.89 16.06 0.11
N SER A 241 -1.87 16.42 -0.70
CA SER A 241 -1.73 17.45 -1.74
C SER A 241 -1.59 18.88 -1.21
N GLN A 242 -2.02 19.15 0.03
CA GLN A 242 -1.96 20.47 0.66
C GLN A 242 -1.43 20.38 2.10
N ARG A 243 -0.69 21.42 2.52
CA ARG A 243 -0.15 21.49 3.88
C ARG A 243 -1.29 21.60 4.91
N PRO A 244 -1.33 20.77 5.97
CA PRO A 244 -2.29 20.95 7.04
C PRO A 244 -2.07 22.23 7.84
N LEU A 245 -3.15 22.70 8.45
CA LEU A 245 -3.10 23.78 9.45
C LEU A 245 -2.42 23.30 10.72
N LYS A 246 -2.72 22.07 11.12
CA LYS A 246 -2.27 21.47 12.36
C LYS A 246 -2.09 19.95 12.20
N CYS A 247 -1.10 19.42 12.90
CA CYS A 247 -0.95 17.99 13.11
C CYS A 247 -0.88 17.72 14.62
N SER A 248 -1.51 16.66 15.08
CA SER A 248 -1.43 16.21 16.47
C SER A 248 -1.24 14.70 16.56
N VAL A 249 -0.58 14.27 17.63
CA VAL A 249 -0.39 12.86 17.99
C VAL A 249 -0.98 12.66 19.38
N ASP A 250 -1.93 11.74 19.50
CA ASP A 250 -2.64 11.44 20.76
C ASP A 250 -3.27 12.69 21.40
N GLY A 251 -3.76 13.61 20.55
CA GLY A 251 -4.39 14.87 20.95
C GLY A 251 -3.41 16.00 21.27
N ALA A 252 -2.10 15.74 21.36
CA ALA A 252 -1.09 16.76 21.58
C ALA A 252 -0.53 17.30 20.26
N ASP A 253 -0.31 18.61 20.17
CA ASP A 253 0.25 19.27 18.99
C ASP A 253 1.63 18.70 18.65
N ALA A 254 1.80 18.30 17.39
CA ALA A 254 3.00 17.66 16.90
C ALA A 254 3.71 18.53 15.85
N VAL A 255 5.04 18.59 15.94
CA VAL A 255 5.87 19.20 14.91
C VAL A 255 5.94 18.26 13.71
N PHE A 256 5.65 18.79 12.53
CA PHE A 256 5.70 18.04 11.27
C PHE A 256 6.48 18.80 10.20
N ASN A 257 7.08 18.05 9.27
CA ASN A 257 7.66 18.59 8.06
C ASN A 257 6.74 18.31 6.88
N TYR A 258 6.64 19.25 5.94
CA TYR A 258 5.86 19.08 4.72
C TYR A 258 6.67 19.51 3.51
N ASN A 259 6.78 18.62 2.52
CA ASN A 259 7.42 18.88 1.25
C ASN A 259 6.35 19.21 0.19
N ASN A 260 6.30 20.47 -0.25
CA ASN A 260 5.31 20.97 -1.20
C ASN A 260 5.45 20.42 -2.62
N VAL A 261 6.59 19.84 -2.99
CA VAL A 261 6.83 19.25 -4.31
C VAL A 261 6.28 17.84 -4.40
N SER A 262 6.49 17.04 -3.35
CA SER A 262 6.09 15.63 -3.29
C SER A 262 4.76 15.39 -2.56
N GLY A 263 4.26 16.39 -1.83
CA GLY A 263 3.13 16.23 -0.91
C GLY A 263 3.44 15.37 0.31
N LEU A 264 4.71 15.01 0.54
CA LEU A 264 5.09 14.18 1.69
C LEU A 264 5.05 15.01 2.98
N LEU A 265 4.18 14.61 3.91
CA LEU A 265 4.21 15.03 5.29
C LEU A 265 4.94 13.97 6.13
N THR A 266 5.84 14.40 7.00
CA THR A 266 6.54 13.52 7.94
C THR A 266 6.43 14.00 9.37
N GLU A 267 6.24 13.07 10.29
CA GLU A 267 6.18 13.28 11.73
C GLU A 267 6.89 12.13 12.47
N TYR A 268 7.08 12.29 13.78
CA TYR A 268 7.79 11.32 14.62
C TYR A 268 6.92 10.91 15.80
N PRO A 269 6.08 9.87 15.65
CA PRO A 269 5.29 9.36 16.75
C PRO A 269 6.24 8.72 17.77
N ASN A 270 6.21 9.26 19.00
CA ASN A 270 7.01 8.75 20.11
C ASN A 270 6.38 7.50 20.78
N SER A 271 5.19 7.10 20.35
CA SER A 271 4.44 5.96 20.91
C SER A 271 4.39 4.77 19.95
N THR A 272 4.32 3.55 20.50
CA THR A 272 4.16 2.31 19.73
C THR A 272 2.73 2.10 19.20
N ARG A 273 1.77 2.87 19.71
CA ARG A 273 0.41 3.05 19.17
C ARG A 273 0.03 4.50 19.31
N GLY A 274 -0.48 5.12 18.25
CA GLY A 274 -0.87 6.52 18.29
C GLY A 274 -2.04 6.83 17.38
N ASN A 275 -2.72 7.93 17.69
CA ASN A 275 -3.67 8.56 16.80
C ASN A 275 -3.05 9.83 16.20
N VAL A 276 -2.75 9.79 14.90
CA VAL A 276 -2.22 10.95 14.17
C VAL A 276 -3.39 11.67 13.53
N GLN A 277 -3.58 12.95 13.84
CA GLN A 277 -4.63 13.77 13.25
C GLN A 277 -4.02 14.92 12.46
N MET A 278 -4.66 15.25 11.35
CA MET A 278 -4.32 16.42 10.56
C MET A 278 -5.57 17.22 10.24
N GLU A 279 -5.51 18.52 10.47
CA GLU A 279 -6.65 19.43 10.34
C GLU A 279 -6.49 20.39 9.16
N TYR A 280 -7.58 20.60 8.44
CA TYR A 280 -7.68 21.45 7.26
C TYR A 280 -8.90 22.35 7.35
N ARG A 281 -8.79 23.55 6.78
CA ARG A 281 -9.95 24.37 6.46
C ARG A 281 -10.33 24.12 5.01
N ASN A 282 -11.55 23.70 4.76
CA ASN A 282 -12.11 23.66 3.41
C ASN A 282 -12.25 25.11 2.93
N PRO A 283 -11.65 25.49 1.78
CA PRO A 283 -11.81 26.83 1.22
C PRO A 283 -13.27 27.18 0.86
N GLY A 284 -14.19 26.21 0.87
CA GLY A 284 -15.53 26.38 0.35
C GLY A 284 -15.50 26.41 -1.18
N LEU A 285 -16.59 25.95 -1.81
CA LEU A 285 -16.83 26.21 -3.22
C LEU A 285 -17.03 27.71 -3.40
N SER A 286 -15.96 28.44 -3.65
CA SER A 286 -16.04 29.75 -4.28
C SER A 286 -16.69 29.57 -5.64
N ARG A 287 -18.02 29.78 -5.71
CA ARG A 287 -18.69 30.10 -6.98
C ARG A 287 -18.20 31.46 -7.41
N SER A 288 -17.05 31.53 -8.11
CA SER A 288 -16.68 32.54 -9.11
C SER A 288 -15.15 32.68 -9.23
N PHE A 289 -14.48 31.80 -9.99
CA PHE A 289 -13.19 32.14 -10.61
C PHE A 289 -12.95 31.45 -11.97
N PHE A 290 -14.01 31.00 -12.64
CA PHE A 290 -13.97 30.73 -14.09
C PHE A 290 -14.28 32.02 -14.84
N ASP A 291 -13.32 32.94 -14.86
CA ASP A 291 -13.19 33.96 -15.92
C ASP A 291 -11.84 34.66 -15.79
N LYS A 292 -10.76 33.93 -16.06
CA LYS A 292 -9.58 34.54 -16.67
C LYS A 292 -9.18 33.70 -17.86
N LYS A 293 -9.76 34.08 -19.01
CA LYS A 293 -9.20 33.82 -20.33
C LYS A 293 -7.71 34.13 -20.30
N PHE A 294 -6.88 33.15 -20.63
CA PHE A 294 -5.55 33.42 -21.14
C PHE A 294 -5.72 34.11 -22.50
N ASN A 295 -5.42 35.41 -22.53
CA ASN A 295 -5.05 36.14 -23.73
C ASN A 295 -3.57 36.49 -23.60
N CYS A 296 -2.88 36.39 -24.75
CA CYS A 296 -1.44 36.45 -25.01
C CYS A 296 -0.70 35.12 -24.80
#